data_AF-A0A526YI84-F1
#
_entry.id   AF-A0A526YI84-F1
#
_cell.length_a   1.000
_cell.length_b   1.000
_cell.length_c   1.000
_cell.angle_alpha   90.00
_cell.angle_beta   90.00
_cell.angle_gamma   90.00
#
_symmetry.space_group_name_H-M   'P 1'
#
loop_
_entity.id
_entity.type
_entity.pdbx_description
1 polymer ?
#
loop_
_entity_poly.entity_id
_entity_poly.type
_entity_poly.pdbx_seq_one_letter_code
_entity_poly.pdbx_strand_id
1 'polypeptide(L)'
;YGLDAWLDRLVATVVMPVFHLLVGHGIATEAHGQNLILIHRDGWPVRLAMRDFHDSVEYVPGFLRDPSTVPDFLALNPAYRVATPNQYYWMESADLLGELCLDALFVYNLADISHLLRHFYGLDEDSFWSGVGRRLQDHCRQFGLTHRQA
;
A
#
# COMPACT_ATOMS: atom_id res chain seq x y z
N TYR A 1 -11.55 20.88 9.80
CA TYR A 1 -10.09 20.74 9.70
C TYR A 1 -9.45 21.43 8.50
N GLY A 2 -10.24 21.87 7.49
CA GLY A 2 -9.68 22.39 6.23
C GLY A 2 -9.34 21.24 5.27
N LEU A 3 -9.52 21.45 3.97
CA LEU A 3 -9.31 20.40 2.95
C LEU A 3 -7.86 19.92 2.96
N ASP A 4 -6.91 20.84 2.74
CA ASP A 4 -5.50 20.50 2.57
C ASP A 4 -4.93 19.78 3.79
N ALA A 5 -5.15 20.33 4.99
CA ALA A 5 -4.67 19.73 6.23
C ALA A 5 -5.28 18.35 6.49
N TRP A 6 -6.57 18.16 6.16
CA TRP A 6 -7.23 16.88 6.32
C TRP A 6 -6.74 15.84 5.29
N LEU A 7 -6.58 16.24 4.03
CA LEU A 7 -6.11 15.38 2.95
C LEU A 7 -4.64 14.98 3.15
N ASP A 8 -3.80 15.92 3.57
CA ASP A 8 -2.42 15.66 3.97
C ASP A 8 -2.34 14.64 5.11
N ARG A 9 -3.26 14.72 6.06
CA ARG A 9 -3.35 13.79 7.17
C ARG A 9 -3.86 12.42 6.72
N LEU A 10 -4.83 12.38 5.80
CA LEU A 10 -5.33 11.14 5.20
C LEU A 10 -4.19 10.40 4.50
N VAL A 11 -3.44 11.08 3.62
CA VAL A 11 -2.27 10.50 2.92
C VAL A 11 -1.24 9.97 3.92
N ALA A 12 -0.90 10.75 4.94
CA ALA A 12 0.05 10.32 5.97
C ALA A 12 -0.43 9.10 6.77
N THR A 13 -1.75 8.96 6.97
CA THR A 13 -2.34 7.90 7.80
C THR A 13 -2.61 6.62 7.01
N VAL A 14 -2.94 6.74 5.71
CA VAL A 14 -3.37 5.63 4.86
C VAL A 14 -2.27 5.21 3.88
N VAL A 15 -1.80 6.15 3.06
CA VAL A 15 -0.87 5.84 1.95
C VAL A 15 0.51 5.46 2.49
N MET A 16 1.05 6.26 3.41
CA MET A 16 2.44 6.08 3.84
C MET A 16 2.71 4.74 4.55
N PRO A 17 1.84 4.23 5.44
CA PRO A 17 2.04 2.92 6.03
C PRO A 17 1.95 1.76 5.03
N VAL A 18 0.98 1.80 4.11
CA VAL A 18 0.84 0.77 3.05
C VAL A 18 2.06 0.76 2.15
N PHE A 19 2.51 1.94 1.71
CA PHE A 19 3.73 2.07 0.92
C PHE A 19 4.96 1.58 1.69
N HIS A 20 5.06 1.86 3.00
CA HIS A 20 6.18 1.37 3.81
C HIS A 20 6.20 -0.16 3.96
N LEU A 21 5.05 -0.84 4.00
CA LEU A 21 5.02 -2.30 3.95
C LEU A 21 5.65 -2.82 2.65
N LEU A 22 5.33 -2.19 1.52
CA LEU A 22 5.91 -2.56 0.23
C LEU A 22 7.41 -2.28 0.19
N VAL A 23 7.83 -1.01 0.25
CA VAL A 23 9.25 -0.67 0.03
C VAL A 23 10.14 -0.98 1.23
N GLY A 24 9.60 -0.97 2.44
CA GLY A 24 10.34 -1.20 3.67
C GLY A 24 10.44 -2.66 4.06
N HIS A 25 9.41 -3.47 3.74
CA HIS A 25 9.36 -4.88 4.13
C HIS A 25 9.29 -5.86 2.96
N GLY A 26 8.98 -5.42 1.74
CA GLY A 26 8.76 -6.28 0.59
C GLY A 26 7.42 -7.02 0.65
N ILE A 27 6.43 -6.43 1.33
CA ILE A 27 5.10 -7.01 1.54
C ILE A 27 4.08 -6.08 0.89
N ALA A 28 3.42 -6.57 -0.16
CA ALA A 28 2.27 -5.90 -0.73
C ALA A 28 0.98 -6.45 -0.11
N THR A 29 0.00 -5.57 0.01
CA THR A 29 -1.33 -5.89 0.51
C THR A 29 -2.34 -5.29 -0.44
N GLU A 30 -3.41 -6.02 -0.72
CA GLU A 30 -4.56 -5.49 -1.47
C GLU A 30 -5.24 -4.35 -0.70
N ALA A 31 -4.87 -3.12 -1.04
CA ALA A 31 -5.27 -1.91 -0.33
C ALA A 31 -6.52 -1.25 -0.93
N HIS A 32 -7.45 -2.06 -1.45
CA HIS A 32 -8.77 -1.59 -1.88
C HIS A 32 -9.54 -0.97 -0.70
N GLY A 33 -10.47 -0.07 -1.00
CA GLY A 33 -11.24 0.65 0.02
C GLY A 33 -11.97 -0.27 1.01
N GLN A 34 -12.40 -1.46 0.59
CA GLN A 34 -13.08 -2.44 1.45
C GLN A 34 -12.16 -3.14 2.47
N ASN A 35 -10.86 -3.18 2.21
CA ASN A 35 -9.84 -3.82 3.05
C ASN A 35 -9.23 -2.84 4.07
N LEU A 36 -9.50 -1.54 3.93
CA LEU A 36 -8.97 -0.48 4.76
C LEU A 36 -10.05 0.13 5.67
N ILE A 37 -9.72 0.30 6.94
CA ILE A 37 -10.58 0.95 7.93
C ILE A 37 -9.86 2.18 8.46
N LEU A 38 -10.40 3.36 8.16
CA LEU A 38 -9.90 4.61 8.71
C LEU A 38 -10.41 4.80 10.14
N ILE A 39 -9.50 4.76 11.11
CA ILE A 39 -9.80 5.13 12.49
C ILE A 39 -9.63 6.64 12.61
N HIS A 40 -10.71 7.34 12.95
CA HIS A 40 -10.73 8.78 13.13
C HIS A 40 -11.19 9.19 14.52
N ARG A 41 -10.88 10.44 14.91
CA ARG A 41 -11.46 11.12 16.07
C ARG A 41 -12.11 12.39 15.58
N ASP A 42 -13.43 12.50 15.75
CA ASP A 42 -14.23 13.66 15.32
C ASP A 42 -14.04 14.03 13.82
N GLY A 43 -13.77 13.04 12.97
CA GLY A 43 -13.50 13.21 11.53
C GLY A 43 -12.02 13.42 11.18
N TRP A 44 -11.12 13.57 12.15
CA TRP A 44 -9.68 13.68 11.90
C TRP A 44 -9.01 12.30 11.76
N PRO A 45 -8.25 12.00 10.69
CA PRO A 45 -7.58 10.71 10.50
C PRO A 45 -6.52 10.45 11.59
N VAL A 46 -6.64 9.33 12.31
CA VAL A 46 -5.74 8.97 13.43
C VAL A 46 -4.87 7.78 13.09
N ARG A 47 -5.46 6.68 12.62
CA ARG A 47 -4.79 5.40 12.37
C ARG A 47 -5.46 4.65 11.22
N LEU A 48 -4.72 3.74 10.61
CA LEU A 48 -5.21 2.77 9.66
C LEU A 48 -5.33 1.40 10.35
N ALA A 49 -6.44 0.71 10.13
CA ALA A 49 -6.54 -0.73 10.33
C ALA A 49 -6.76 -1.40 8.98
N MET A 50 -6.22 -2.61 8.81
CA MET A 50 -6.27 -3.38 7.57
C MET A 50 -6.81 -4.77 7.89
N ARG A 51 -7.51 -5.37 6.93
CA ARG A 51 -8.14 -6.69 7.08
C ARG A 51 -8.03 -7.53 5.82
N ASP A 52 -8.48 -8.78 5.92
CA ASP A 52 -8.59 -9.74 4.83
C ASP A 52 -7.23 -10.12 4.19
N PHE A 53 -6.22 -10.33 5.03
CA PHE A 53 -4.87 -10.75 4.60
C PHE A 53 -4.77 -12.18 4.07
N HIS A 54 -5.79 -13.01 4.31
CA HIS A 54 -5.71 -14.46 4.08
C HIS A 54 -5.63 -14.82 2.58
N ASP A 55 -6.12 -13.95 1.69
CA ASP A 55 -6.12 -14.19 0.24
C ASP A 55 -5.30 -13.15 -0.54
N SER A 56 -4.85 -12.07 0.10
CA SER A 56 -4.48 -10.84 -0.60
C SER A 56 -3.12 -10.23 -0.23
N VAL A 57 -2.27 -10.98 0.49
CA VAL A 57 -0.89 -10.57 0.80
C VAL A 57 0.04 -11.17 -0.23
N GLU A 58 0.87 -10.31 -0.83
CA GLU A 58 1.85 -10.73 -1.82
C GLU A 58 3.27 -10.37 -1.38
N TYR A 59 4.23 -11.23 -1.69
CA TYR A 59 5.64 -10.95 -1.45
C TYR A 59 6.53 -11.64 -2.49
N VAL A 60 7.77 -11.18 -2.60
CA VAL A 60 8.83 -11.88 -3.37
C VAL A 60 9.92 -12.29 -2.40
N PRO A 61 10.30 -13.58 -2.31
CA PRO A 61 11.28 -14.05 -1.34
C PRO A 61 12.60 -13.26 -1.35
N GLY A 62 13.10 -12.91 -2.54
CA GLY A 62 14.33 -12.12 -2.71
C GLY A 62 14.18 -10.62 -2.44
N PHE A 63 12.95 -10.12 -2.30
CA PHE A 63 12.68 -8.72 -2.00
C PHE A 63 12.32 -8.49 -0.53
N LEU A 64 11.93 -9.52 0.22
CA LEU A 64 11.63 -9.39 1.65
C LEU A 64 12.80 -8.79 2.43
N ARG A 65 12.48 -7.92 3.39
CA ARG A 65 13.49 -7.37 4.30
C ARG A 65 14.13 -8.45 5.17
N ASP A 66 13.33 -9.43 5.60
CA ASP A 66 13.79 -10.57 6.39
C ASP A 66 13.14 -11.87 5.88
N PRO A 67 13.77 -12.57 4.92
CA PRO A 67 13.27 -13.83 4.37
C PRO A 67 13.14 -14.95 5.40
N SER A 68 13.82 -14.86 6.56
CA SER A 68 13.76 -15.89 7.61
C SER A 68 12.42 -15.91 8.36
N THR A 69 11.61 -14.85 8.21
CA THR A 69 10.31 -14.71 8.86
C THR A 69 9.14 -15.27 8.04
N VAL A 70 9.42 -15.76 6.83
CA VAL A 70 8.40 -16.35 5.96
C VAL A 70 7.78 -17.59 6.64
N PRO A 71 6.45 -17.70 6.73
CA PRO A 71 5.80 -18.89 7.23
C PRO A 71 6.18 -20.14 6.42
N ASP A 72 6.27 -21.29 7.08
CA ASP A 72 6.46 -22.58 6.39
C ASP A 72 5.15 -22.98 5.68
N PHE A 73 4.89 -22.37 4.52
CA PHE A 73 3.71 -22.66 3.72
C PHE A 73 3.62 -24.14 3.34
N LEU A 74 4.74 -24.82 3.08
CA LEU A 74 4.75 -26.24 2.69
C LEU A 74 4.19 -27.17 3.77
N ALA A 75 4.28 -26.75 5.04
CA ALA A 75 3.67 -27.43 6.18
C ALA A 75 2.18 -27.07 6.39
N LEU A 76 1.72 -25.92 5.91
CA LEU A 76 0.35 -25.43 6.13
C LEU A 76 -0.70 -26.13 5.25
N ASN A 77 -0.40 -26.34 3.96
CA ASN A 77 -1.35 -26.95 3.02
C ASN A 77 -0.62 -27.76 1.93
N PRO A 78 -1.02 -29.02 1.67
CA PRO A 78 -0.44 -29.82 0.59
C PRO A 78 -0.46 -29.14 -0.79
N ALA A 79 -1.45 -28.29 -1.07
CA ALA A 79 -1.54 -27.55 -2.33
C ALA A 79 -0.31 -26.66 -2.59
N TYR A 80 0.30 -26.10 -1.53
CA TYR A 80 1.47 -25.23 -1.66
C TYR A 80 2.74 -25.97 -2.10
N ARG A 81 2.80 -27.31 -2.02
CA ARG A 81 3.99 -28.09 -2.38
C ARG A 81 4.23 -28.22 -3.88
N VAL A 82 3.18 -28.05 -4.66
CA VAL A 82 3.21 -28.13 -6.13
C VAL A 82 2.93 -26.78 -6.78
N ALA A 83 2.79 -25.74 -5.97
CA ALA A 83 2.42 -24.42 -6.41
C ALA A 83 3.60 -23.69 -7.07
N THR A 84 3.31 -22.97 -8.14
CA THR A 84 4.27 -22.07 -8.82
C THR A 84 4.13 -20.65 -8.28
N PRO A 85 5.12 -19.76 -8.50
CA PRO A 85 4.91 -18.33 -8.28
C PRO A 85 3.61 -17.80 -8.91
N ASN A 86 3.04 -16.76 -8.30
CA ASN A 86 1.80 -16.07 -8.68
C ASN A 86 0.50 -16.87 -8.48
N GLN A 87 0.53 -18.09 -7.91
CA GLN A 87 -0.69 -18.86 -7.63
C GLN A 87 -1.30 -18.57 -6.26
N TYR A 88 -0.47 -18.13 -5.31
CA TYR A 88 -0.82 -17.80 -3.93
C TYR A 88 -0.02 -16.56 -3.51
N TYR A 89 0.58 -16.55 -2.32
CA TYR A 89 1.21 -15.36 -1.75
C TYR A 89 2.56 -14.95 -2.35
N TRP A 90 3.33 -15.86 -2.95
CA TRP A 90 4.67 -15.55 -3.46
C TRP A 90 4.64 -15.24 -4.97
N MET A 91 5.16 -14.07 -5.31
CA MET A 91 5.18 -13.53 -6.66
C MET A 91 6.54 -13.75 -7.33
N GLU A 92 6.57 -13.69 -8.65
CA GLU A 92 7.80 -13.87 -9.42
C GLU A 92 8.68 -12.61 -9.49
N SER A 93 8.11 -11.41 -9.36
CA SER A 93 8.84 -10.14 -9.48
C SER A 93 8.33 -9.08 -8.52
N ALA A 94 9.20 -8.14 -8.14
CA ALA A 94 8.84 -7.01 -7.30
C ALA A 94 7.93 -6.01 -8.03
N ASP A 95 7.98 -5.99 -9.36
CA ASP A 95 7.14 -5.15 -10.21
C ASP A 95 5.66 -5.49 -10.00
N LEU A 96 5.31 -6.77 -9.88
CA LEU A 96 3.94 -7.22 -9.58
C LEU A 96 3.45 -6.71 -8.21
N LEU A 97 4.33 -6.63 -7.22
CA LEU A 97 4.00 -6.04 -5.91
C LEU A 97 3.73 -4.54 -6.04
N GLY A 98 4.47 -3.86 -6.91
CA GLY A 98 4.28 -2.47 -7.27
C GLY A 98 2.95 -2.24 -8.00
N GLU A 99 2.61 -3.11 -8.96
CA GLU A 99 1.34 -3.11 -9.69
C GLU A 99 0.16 -3.28 -8.73
N LEU A 100 0.18 -4.27 -7.84
CA LEU A 100 -0.87 -4.45 -6.83
C LEU A 100 -1.04 -3.19 -5.96
N CYS A 101 0.08 -2.59 -5.51
CA CYS A 101 0.02 -1.35 -4.75
C CYS A 101 -0.54 -0.20 -5.58
N LEU A 102 -0.13 -0.07 -6.84
CA LEU A 102 -0.59 0.99 -7.74
C LEU A 102 -2.09 0.90 -7.99
N ASP A 103 -2.55 -0.27 -8.40
CA ASP A 103 -3.94 -0.52 -8.74
C ASP A 103 -4.83 -0.41 -7.51
N ALA A 104 -4.53 -1.15 -6.43
CA ALA A 104 -5.43 -1.23 -5.29
C ALA A 104 -5.46 0.05 -4.45
N LEU A 105 -4.30 0.69 -4.21
CA LEU A 105 -4.21 1.87 -3.35
C LEU A 105 -4.52 3.17 -4.09
N PHE A 106 -4.03 3.32 -5.32
CA PHE A 106 -4.15 4.59 -6.04
C PHE A 106 -5.28 4.58 -7.05
N VAL A 107 -5.33 3.62 -7.98
CA VAL A 107 -6.31 3.60 -9.08
C VAL A 107 -7.73 3.31 -8.58
N TYR A 108 -7.92 2.26 -7.79
CA TYR A 108 -9.23 1.78 -7.33
C TYR A 108 -9.61 2.23 -5.92
N ASN A 109 -8.92 3.23 -5.38
CA ASN A 109 -9.19 3.76 -4.04
C ASN A 109 -8.96 5.27 -3.97
N LEU A 110 -7.70 5.74 -3.97
CA LEU A 110 -7.42 7.16 -3.75
C LEU A 110 -7.90 8.06 -4.91
N ALA A 111 -7.96 7.54 -6.14
CA ALA A 111 -8.50 8.27 -7.29
C ALA A 111 -9.98 8.64 -7.16
N ASP A 112 -10.80 7.77 -6.58
CA ASP A 112 -12.21 8.10 -6.32
C ASP A 112 -12.32 9.24 -5.29
N ILE A 113 -11.46 9.22 -4.27
CA ILE A 113 -11.41 10.29 -3.26
C ILE A 113 -10.95 11.61 -3.91
N SER A 114 -9.87 11.61 -4.70
CA SER A 114 -9.38 12.83 -5.36
C SER A 114 -10.42 13.39 -6.33
N HIS A 115 -11.10 12.52 -7.08
CA HIS A 115 -12.14 12.90 -8.02
C HIS A 115 -13.33 13.57 -7.32
N LEU A 116 -13.82 12.98 -6.21
CA LEU A 116 -14.89 13.57 -5.41
C LEU A 116 -14.47 14.92 -4.82
N LEU A 117 -13.24 15.03 -4.30
CA LEU A 117 -12.73 16.28 -3.74
C LEU A 117 -12.54 17.36 -4.80
N ARG A 118 -12.14 16.99 -6.02
CA ARG A 118 -12.10 17.91 -7.16
C ARG A 118 -13.50 18.45 -7.48
N HIS A 119 -14.48 17.56 -7.58
CA HIS A 119 -15.84 17.94 -7.96
C HIS A 119 -16.52 18.84 -6.93
N PHE A 120 -16.42 18.49 -5.65
CA PHE A 120 -17.18 19.17 -4.58
C PHE A 120 -16.40 20.27 -3.86
N TYR A 121 -15.07 20.24 -3.89
CA TYR A 121 -14.22 21.15 -3.13
C TYR A 121 -13.15 21.86 -3.98
N GLY A 122 -13.10 21.60 -5.29
CA GLY A 122 -12.16 22.28 -6.19
C GLY A 122 -10.70 21.86 -6.02
N LEU A 123 -10.44 20.64 -5.52
CA LEU A 123 -9.09 20.09 -5.44
C LEU A 123 -8.41 20.11 -6.81
N ASP A 124 -7.20 20.66 -6.88
CA ASP A 124 -6.30 20.51 -8.02
C ASP A 124 -5.59 19.14 -7.96
N GLU A 125 -6.05 18.20 -8.79
CA GLU A 125 -5.53 16.84 -8.82
C GLU A 125 -4.05 16.79 -9.24
N ASP A 126 -3.61 17.65 -10.15
CA ASP A 126 -2.22 17.63 -10.63
C ASP A 126 -1.26 17.99 -9.48
N SER A 127 -1.61 19.03 -8.72
CA SER A 127 -0.88 19.43 -7.52
C SER A 127 -0.95 18.38 -6.41
N PHE A 128 -2.12 17.77 -6.21
CA PHE A 128 -2.31 16.71 -5.22
C PHE A 128 -1.43 15.48 -5.51
N TRP A 129 -1.52 14.92 -6.72
CA TRP A 129 -0.77 13.73 -7.11
C TRP A 129 0.74 13.98 -7.14
N SER A 130 1.16 15.16 -7.60
CA SER A 130 2.56 15.58 -7.50
C SER A 130 3.03 15.65 -6.05
N GLY A 131 2.17 16.10 -5.13
CA GLY A 131 2.43 16.13 -3.70
C GLY A 131 2.59 14.73 -3.09
N VAL A 132 1.70 13.80 -3.46
CA VAL A 132 1.80 12.39 -3.05
C VAL A 132 3.12 11.79 -3.54
N GLY A 133 3.45 11.95 -4.83
CA GLY A 133 4.70 11.43 -5.41
C GLY A 133 5.95 11.94 -4.69
N ARG A 134 6.01 13.24 -4.35
CA ARG A 134 7.10 13.81 -3.54
C ARG A 134 7.21 13.14 -2.17
N ARG A 135 6.09 12.94 -1.47
CA ARG A 135 6.08 12.27 -0.15
C ARG A 135 6.60 10.83 -0.22
N LEU A 136 6.25 10.08 -1.26
CA LEU A 136 6.76 8.72 -1.47
C LEU A 136 8.30 8.72 -1.67
N GLN A 137 8.81 9.66 -2.48
CA GLN A 137 10.25 9.82 -2.69
C GLN A 137 10.98 10.23 -1.41
N ASP A 138 10.44 11.19 -0.68
CA ASP A 138 11.03 11.67 0.58
C ASP A 138 11.05 10.60 1.65
N HIS A 139 10.02 9.76 1.72
CA HIS A 139 9.98 8.60 2.59
C HIS A 139 11.08 7.60 2.26
N CYS A 140 11.27 7.26 0.98
CA CYS A 140 12.38 6.40 0.59
C CYS A 140 13.75 6.99 0.95
N ARG A 141 13.94 8.30 0.77
CA ARG A 141 15.19 8.99 1.20
C ARG A 141 15.38 8.92 2.72
N GLN A 142 14.33 9.23 3.48
CA GLN A 142 14.35 9.26 4.94
C GLN A 142 14.72 7.90 5.55
N PHE A 143 14.24 6.80 4.96
CA PHE A 143 14.47 5.44 5.45
C PHE A 143 15.60 4.70 4.73
N GLY A 144 16.33 5.34 3.79
CA GLY A 144 17.40 4.69 3.03
C GLY A 144 16.93 3.61 2.05
N LEU A 145 15.69 3.71 1.57
CA LEU A 145 15.00 2.72 0.73
C LEU A 145 15.00 3.08 -0.77
N THR A 146 15.75 4.10 -1.20
CA THR A 146 15.77 4.55 -2.62
C THR A 146 16.09 3.43 -3.61
N HIS A 147 16.94 2.48 -3.22
CA HIS A 147 17.30 1.32 -4.05
C HIS A 147 16.17 0.29 -4.23
N ARG A 148 15.04 0.48 -3.52
CA ARG A 148 13.87 -0.42 -3.52
C ARG A 148 12.67 0.20 -4.25
N GLN A 149 12.87 1.35 -4.88
CA GLN A 149 11.94 1.92 -5.84
C GLN A 149 12.22 1.23 -7.18
N ALA A 150 11.56 0.10 -7.42
CA ALA A 150 11.44 -0.47 -8.77
C ALA A 150 10.29 0.26 -9.48
#